data_AF-A0A955MXG4-F1
#
_entry.id   AF-A0A955MXG4-F1
#
_cell.length_a   1.000
_cell.length_b   1.000
_cell.length_c   1.000
_cell.angle_alpha   90.00
_cell.angle_beta   90.00
_cell.angle_gamma   90.00
#
_symmetry.space_group_name_H-M   'P 1'
#
loop_
_entity.id
_entity.type
_entity.pdbx_description
1 polymer ?
#
loop_
_entity_poly.entity_id
_entity_poly.type
_entity_poly.pdbx_seq_one_letter_code
_entity_poly.pdbx_strand_id
1 'polypeptide(L)'
;MLPERAALWEEESTFLIADPHFGKEDSFRASGIAVPSGGLESDLQRLSSILECEAPKRLIILGDFFHTKKSQSDETLSLLRAWRKGLAQVDILLIRGNHDLHSGPPPEDLKIRDAGASVEIGHLRLSHEGSF
;
A
#
# COMPACT_ATOMS: atom_id res chain seq x y z
N MET A 1 5.66 6.19 9.21
CA MET A 1 4.44 6.89 9.73
C MET A 1 3.29 5.87 9.77
N LEU A 2 2.25 6.03 10.62
CA LEU A 2 0.86 5.53 10.44
C LEU A 2 0.12 5.45 11.81
N PRO A 3 -0.55 6.53 12.20
CA PRO A 3 -1.90 6.43 12.78
C PRO A 3 -2.97 7.20 11.99
N GLU A 4 -2.60 8.17 11.14
CA GLU A 4 -3.57 9.12 10.55
C GLU A 4 -4.17 8.69 9.21
N ARG A 5 -3.72 7.58 8.62
CA ARG A 5 -4.17 7.10 7.29
C ARG A 5 -4.53 5.61 7.27
N ALA A 6 -4.92 5.07 8.41
CA ALA A 6 -5.34 3.68 8.52
C ALA A 6 -6.65 3.56 9.28
N ALA A 7 -7.48 2.59 8.88
CA ALA A 7 -8.73 2.28 9.56
C ALA A 7 -8.98 0.77 9.56
N LEU A 8 -9.48 0.24 10.67
CA LEU A 8 -9.99 -1.12 10.76
C LEU A 8 -11.51 -1.09 10.54
N TRP A 9 -11.98 -1.84 9.56
CA TRP A 9 -13.39 -2.11 9.32
C TRP A 9 -13.70 -3.55 9.73
N GLU A 10 -14.07 -3.70 11.01
CA GLU A 10 -14.27 -5.01 11.65
C GLU A 10 -15.36 -5.86 10.98
N GLU A 11 -16.50 -5.24 10.65
CA GLU A 11 -17.65 -5.90 10.01
C GLU A 11 -17.25 -6.63 8.71
N GLU A 12 -16.35 -6.03 7.92
CA GLU A 12 -15.87 -6.59 6.66
C GLU A 12 -14.50 -7.29 6.80
N SER A 13 -14.00 -7.47 8.04
CA SER A 13 -12.66 -8.02 8.33
C SER A 13 -11.57 -7.38 7.46
N THR A 14 -11.64 -6.06 7.29
CA THR A 14 -10.86 -5.32 6.31
C THR A 14 -10.04 -4.23 6.99
N PHE A 15 -8.76 -4.14 6.64
CA PHE A 15 -7.89 -3.03 7.03
C PHE A 15 -7.69 -2.10 5.84
N LEU A 16 -7.84 -0.80 6.05
CA LEU A 16 -7.75 0.24 5.04
C LEU A 16 -6.47 1.04 5.31
N ILE A 17 -5.68 1.31 4.27
CA ILE A 17 -4.61 2.31 4.31
C ILE A 17 -4.74 3.26 3.12
N ALA A 18 -4.38 4.52 3.29
CA ALA A 18 -4.36 5.50 2.19
C ALA A 18 -2.95 6.05 1.95
N ASP A 19 -2.63 6.29 0.68
CA ASP A 19 -1.43 7.02 0.26
C ASP A 19 -0.10 6.49 0.84
N PRO A 20 0.21 5.18 0.75
CA PRO A 20 1.43 4.63 1.33
C PRO A 20 2.70 5.17 0.65
N HIS A 21 2.66 5.49 -0.65
CA HIS A 21 3.78 6.06 -1.40
C HIS A 21 5.09 5.28 -1.23
N PHE A 22 5.03 3.95 -1.39
CA PHE A 22 6.21 3.10 -1.23
C PHE A 22 7.35 3.51 -2.19
N GLY A 23 8.58 3.50 -1.68
CA GLY A 23 9.77 3.90 -2.44
C GLY A 23 9.94 5.42 -2.63
N LYS A 24 9.26 6.25 -1.83
CA LYS A 24 9.52 7.72 -1.76
C LYS A 24 10.94 8.03 -1.32
N GLU A 25 11.48 7.21 -0.43
CA GLU A 25 12.80 7.37 0.15
C GLU A 25 13.93 7.05 -0.84
N ASP A 26 13.72 6.08 -1.73
CA ASP A 26 14.63 5.81 -2.85
C ASP A 26 14.74 7.05 -3.76
N SER A 27 13.63 7.78 -3.95
CA SER A 27 13.61 9.02 -4.73
C SER A 27 14.34 10.18 -4.02
N PHE A 28 14.23 10.27 -2.69
CA PHE A 28 14.98 11.25 -1.89
C PHE A 28 16.47 10.93 -1.82
N ARG A 29 16.86 9.66 -1.64
CA ARG A 29 18.28 9.23 -1.72
C ARG A 29 18.86 9.50 -3.09
N ALA A 30 18.14 9.17 -4.16
CA ALA A 30 18.57 9.46 -5.54
C ALA A 30 18.72 10.97 -5.81
N SER A 31 18.06 11.81 -5.01
CA SER A 31 18.15 13.28 -5.08
C SER A 31 19.14 13.87 -4.05
N GLY A 32 19.91 13.06 -3.34
CA GLY A 32 20.92 13.51 -2.37
C GLY A 32 20.36 14.07 -1.06
N ILE A 33 19.07 13.85 -0.77
CA ILE A 33 18.42 14.31 0.47
C ILE A 33 18.57 13.21 1.53
N ALA A 34 19.04 13.60 2.72
CA ALA A 34 19.15 12.68 3.86
C ALA A 34 17.75 12.22 4.31
N VAL A 35 17.52 10.91 4.26
CA VAL A 35 16.26 10.28 4.66
C VAL A 35 16.36 9.80 6.11
N PRO A 36 15.37 10.06 6.97
CA PRO A 36 15.34 9.52 8.34
C PRO A 36 15.50 7.99 8.36
N SER A 37 16.18 7.48 9.39
CA SER A 37 16.40 6.05 9.59
C SER A 37 15.06 5.31 9.81
N GLY A 38 14.66 4.50 8.82
CA GLY A 38 13.45 3.67 8.86
C GLY A 38 13.23 2.95 7.53
N GLY A 39 13.13 3.68 6.43
CA GLY A 39 13.00 3.06 5.11
C GLY A 39 11.64 2.38 4.87
N LEU A 40 11.43 1.97 3.62
CA LEU A 40 10.33 1.11 3.19
C LEU A 40 10.22 -0.14 4.08
N GLU A 41 11.35 -0.72 4.46
CA GLU A 41 11.39 -1.92 5.31
C GLU A 41 10.73 -1.68 6.68
N SER A 42 11.02 -0.55 7.35
CA SER A 42 10.40 -0.25 8.65
C SER A 42 8.90 0.04 8.52
N ASP A 43 8.48 0.73 7.46
CA ASP A 43 7.05 0.97 7.21
C ASP A 43 6.31 -0.36 6.92
N LEU A 44 6.92 -1.28 6.15
CA LEU A 44 6.36 -2.62 5.91
C LEU A 44 6.32 -3.46 7.19
N GLN A 45 7.36 -3.42 8.04
CA GLN A 45 7.37 -4.12 9.32
C GLN A 45 6.27 -3.61 10.25
N ARG A 46 6.09 -2.29 10.35
CA ARG A 46 5.02 -1.68 11.16
C ARG A 46 3.65 -2.12 10.65
N LEU A 47 3.43 -2.10 9.33
CA LEU A 47 2.18 -2.54 8.74
C LEU A 47 1.93 -4.03 9.00
N SER A 48 2.94 -4.88 8.84
CA SER A 48 2.85 -6.31 9.18
C SER A 48 2.44 -6.53 10.63
N SER A 49 3.07 -5.85 11.59
CA SER A 49 2.71 -6.00 13.01
C SER A 49 1.27 -5.62 13.29
N ILE A 50 0.74 -4.57 12.66
CA ILE A 50 -0.67 -4.20 12.80
C ILE A 50 -1.57 -5.28 12.20
N LEU A 51 -1.27 -5.76 11.00
CA LEU A 51 -2.07 -6.80 10.34
C LEU A 51 -2.01 -8.14 11.10
N GLU A 52 -0.90 -8.45 11.76
CA GLU A 52 -0.78 -9.64 12.62
C GLU A 52 -1.61 -9.50 13.89
N CYS A 53 -1.63 -8.31 14.51
CA CYS A 53 -2.44 -8.03 15.69
C CYS A 53 -3.95 -8.04 15.40
N GLU A 54 -4.38 -7.36 14.33
CA GLU A 54 -5.79 -7.20 14.00
C GLU A 54 -6.34 -8.37 13.16
N ALA A 55 -5.47 -9.18 12.56
CA ALA A 55 -5.78 -10.35 11.75
C ALA A 55 -6.91 -10.15 10.70
N PRO A 56 -6.89 -9.07 9.88
CA PRO A 56 -7.91 -8.87 8.87
C PRO A 56 -7.77 -9.89 7.75
N LYS A 57 -8.89 -10.24 7.11
CA LYS A 57 -8.89 -11.10 5.92
C LYS A 57 -8.45 -10.33 4.68
N ARG A 58 -8.59 -9.00 4.69
CA ARG A 58 -8.31 -8.12 3.55
C ARG A 58 -7.57 -6.86 3.97
N LEU A 59 -6.63 -6.44 3.14
CA LEU A 59 -6.02 -5.12 3.12
C LEU A 59 -6.49 -4.37 1.86
N ILE A 60 -7.02 -3.15 2.02
CA ILE A 60 -7.36 -2.27 0.91
C ILE A 60 -6.45 -1.05 0.96
N ILE A 61 -5.80 -0.78 -0.15
CA ILE A 61 -4.93 0.38 -0.35
C ILE A 61 -5.68 1.40 -1.21
N LEU A 62 -5.90 2.58 -0.64
CA LEU A 62 -6.61 3.70 -1.26
C LEU A 62 -5.63 4.60 -2.00
N GLY A 63 -5.19 4.15 -3.18
CA GLY A 63 -4.37 4.89 -4.13
C GLY A 63 -2.92 5.10 -3.74
N ASP A 64 -2.17 5.59 -4.72
CA ASP A 64 -0.78 6.05 -4.64
C ASP A 64 0.15 5.02 -3.98
N PHE A 65 0.11 3.79 -4.52
CA PHE A 65 0.88 2.65 -4.02
C PHE A 65 2.39 2.89 -4.15
N PHE A 66 2.82 3.38 -5.32
CA PHE A 66 4.20 3.78 -5.58
C PHE A 66 4.32 5.29 -5.69
N HIS A 67 5.39 5.85 -5.14
CA HIS A 67 5.64 7.29 -5.26
C HIS A 67 5.92 7.73 -6.71
N THR A 68 6.69 6.95 -7.46
CA THR A 68 6.98 7.18 -8.89
C THR A 68 7.24 5.86 -9.62
N LYS A 69 7.32 5.88 -10.96
CA LYS A 69 7.78 4.71 -11.73
C LYS A 69 9.19 4.25 -11.32
N LYS A 70 10.06 5.17 -10.90
CA LYS A 70 11.41 4.86 -10.42
C LYS A 70 11.42 4.18 -9.04
N SER A 71 10.32 4.29 -8.30
CA SER A 71 10.14 3.60 -7.01
C SER A 71 9.97 2.09 -7.18
N GLN A 72 9.78 1.58 -8.40
CA GLN A 72 9.85 0.14 -8.70
C GLN A 72 11.29 -0.35 -8.90
N SER A 73 12.20 0.03 -7.99
CA SER A 73 13.59 -0.46 -7.99
C SER A 73 13.64 -1.94 -7.60
N ASP A 74 14.69 -2.66 -8.01
CA ASP A 74 14.87 -4.08 -7.62
C ASP A 74 14.91 -4.26 -6.10
N GLU A 75 15.47 -3.29 -5.38
CA GLU A 75 15.50 -3.25 -3.91
C GLU A 75 14.09 -3.11 -3.33
N THR A 76 13.31 -2.11 -3.79
CA THR A 76 11.93 -1.90 -3.34
C THR A 76 11.04 -3.11 -3.64
N LEU A 77 11.14 -3.66 -4.85
CA LEU A 77 10.35 -4.84 -5.24
C LEU A 77 10.74 -6.08 -4.42
N SER A 78 12.02 -6.24 -4.07
CA SER A 78 12.47 -7.35 -3.22
C SER A 78 11.89 -7.26 -1.81
N LEU A 79 11.87 -6.06 -1.21
CA LEU A 79 11.25 -5.82 0.10
C LEU A 79 9.74 -6.07 0.06
N LEU A 80 9.04 -5.56 -0.96
CA LEU A 80 7.60 -5.79 -1.15
C LEU A 80 7.27 -7.27 -1.33
N ARG A 81 8.10 -8.02 -2.06
CA ARG A 81 7.94 -9.47 -2.23
C ARG A 81 8.11 -10.22 -0.91
N ALA A 82 9.12 -9.86 -0.12
CA ALA A 82 9.35 -10.47 1.18
C ALA A 82 8.17 -10.21 2.13
N TRP A 83 7.70 -8.96 2.19
CA TRP A 83 6.51 -8.57 2.94
C TRP A 83 5.26 -9.32 2.47
N ARG A 84 5.01 -9.36 1.16
CA ARG A 84 3.84 -10.04 0.57
C ARG A 84 3.78 -11.53 0.91
N LYS A 85 4.93 -12.21 0.99
CA LYS A 85 5.02 -13.63 1.38
C LYS A 85 4.53 -13.84 2.81
N GLY A 86 4.86 -12.93 3.74
CA GLY A 86 4.36 -12.98 5.12
C GLY A 86 2.85 -12.82 5.20
N LEU A 87 2.26 -12.09 4.25
CA LEU A 87 0.82 -11.84 4.16
C LEU A 87 0.09 -12.77 3.16
N ALA A 88 0.59 -13.97 2.91
CA ALA A 88 0.06 -14.88 1.87
C ALA A 88 -1.46 -15.13 1.99
N GLN A 89 -1.99 -15.12 3.22
CA GLN A 89 -3.42 -15.36 3.52
C GLN A 89 -4.29 -14.10 3.46
N VAL A 90 -3.67 -12.91 3.43
CA VAL A 90 -4.40 -11.64 3.36
C VAL A 90 -4.62 -11.29 1.89
N ASP A 91 -5.88 -11.04 1.56
CA ASP A 91 -6.27 -10.51 0.26
C ASP A 91 -5.92 -9.03 0.17
N ILE A 92 -5.18 -8.62 -0.86
CA ILE A 92 -4.74 -7.22 -1.01
C ILE A 92 -5.38 -6.63 -2.26
N LEU A 93 -6.16 -5.57 -2.06
CA LEU A 93 -6.78 -4.77 -3.12
C LEU A 93 -6.10 -3.40 -3.22
N LEU A 94 -5.80 -2.97 -4.44
CA LEU A 94 -5.39 -1.60 -4.74
C LEU A 94 -6.53 -0.90 -5.47
N ILE A 95 -7.07 0.15 -4.86
CA ILE A 95 -7.89 1.14 -5.56
C ILE A 95 -6.93 2.16 -6.16
N ARG A 96 -6.99 2.38 -7.46
CA ARG A 96 -6.05 3.25 -8.17
C ARG A 96 -6.23 4.70 -7.78
N GLY A 97 -5.13 5.34 -7.38
CA GLY A 97 -5.00 6.79 -7.27
C GLY A 97 -4.47 7.42 -8.55
N ASN A 98 -4.35 8.75 -8.55
CA ASN A 98 -3.89 9.49 -9.72
C ASN A 98 -2.42 9.22 -10.06
N HIS A 99 -1.59 8.99 -9.05
CA HIS A 99 -0.17 8.69 -9.29
C HIS A 99 0.05 7.26 -9.79
N ASP A 100 -0.87 6.33 -9.51
CA ASP A 100 -0.79 4.94 -9.98
C ASP A 100 -0.86 4.82 -11.51
N LEU A 101 -1.56 5.75 -12.17
CA LEU A 101 -1.61 5.84 -13.64
C LEU A 101 -0.22 6.11 -14.25
N HIS A 102 0.65 6.80 -13.51
CA HIS A 102 1.97 7.22 -13.96
C HIS A 102 3.08 6.27 -13.50
N SER A 103 2.95 5.72 -12.29
CA SER A 103 3.92 4.77 -11.73
C SER A 103 3.76 3.36 -12.31
N GLY A 104 2.59 3.03 -12.86
CA GLY A 104 2.26 1.73 -13.41
C GLY A 104 1.81 0.75 -12.32
N PRO A 105 1.13 -0.35 -12.71
CA PRO A 105 0.61 -1.31 -11.74
C PRO A 105 1.73 -2.01 -10.97
N PRO A 106 1.45 -2.51 -9.75
CA PRO A 106 2.35 -3.42 -9.06
C PRO A 106 2.59 -4.69 -9.89
N PRO A 107 3.80 -5.27 -9.84
CA PRO A 107 4.10 -6.55 -10.48
C PRO A 107 3.10 -7.66 -10.10
N GLU A 108 2.71 -8.48 -11.07
CA GLU A 108 1.70 -9.53 -10.88
C GLU A 108 2.08 -10.54 -9.78
N ASP A 109 3.37 -10.78 -9.57
CA ASP A 109 3.87 -11.71 -8.57
C ASP A 109 3.64 -11.22 -7.12
N LEU A 110 3.38 -9.93 -6.92
CA LEU A 110 2.90 -9.39 -5.64
C LEU A 110 1.45 -9.77 -5.35
N LYS A 111 0.68 -10.32 -6.30
CA LYS A 111 -0.72 -10.74 -6.10
C LYS A 111 -1.56 -9.66 -5.40
N ILE A 112 -1.36 -8.41 -5.79
CA ILE A 112 -2.18 -7.26 -5.39
C ILE A 112 -3.20 -7.07 -6.50
N ARG A 113 -4.49 -7.18 -6.19
CA ARG A 113 -5.55 -7.10 -7.20
C ARG A 113 -5.90 -5.62 -7.44
N ASP A 114 -5.86 -5.20 -8.71
CA ASP A 114 -6.36 -3.89 -9.14
C ASP A 114 -7.89 -3.89 -9.07
N ALA A 115 -8.45 -3.02 -8.22
CA ALA A 115 -9.89 -2.86 -8.03
C ALA A 115 -10.48 -1.72 -8.88
N GLY A 116 -9.68 -1.06 -9.73
CA GLY A 116 -10.09 0.11 -10.49
C GLY A 116 -10.10 1.39 -9.68
N ALA A 117 -10.90 2.37 -10.11
CA ALA A 117 -10.99 3.69 -9.47
C ALA A 117 -11.81 3.68 -8.16
N SER A 118 -12.69 2.69 -7.98
CA SER A 118 -13.50 2.53 -6.78
C SER A 118 -14.00 1.10 -6.63
N VAL A 119 -14.27 0.68 -5.40
CA VAL A 119 -14.97 -0.57 -5.09
C VAL A 119 -16.12 -0.32 -4.12
N GLU A 120 -17.23 -1.03 -4.32
CA GLU A 120 -18.33 -1.05 -3.36
C GLU A 120 -18.18 -2.29 -2.46
N ILE A 121 -18.21 -2.06 -1.16
CA ILE A 121 -18.15 -3.11 -0.14
C ILE A 121 -19.23 -2.78 0.88
N GLY A 122 -20.13 -3.72 1.13
CA GLY A 122 -21.30 -3.48 1.98
C GLY A 122 -22.07 -2.23 1.53
N HIS A 123 -22.13 -1.23 2.42
CA HIS A 123 -22.83 0.03 2.21
C HIS A 123 -21.91 1.21 1.86
N LEU A 124 -20.59 0.98 1.76
CA LEU A 124 -19.62 2.03 1.45
C LEU A 124 -19.07 1.86 0.04
N ARG A 125 -18.88 2.99 -0.64
CA ARG A 125 -18.04 3.10 -1.82
C ARG A 125 -16.68 3.62 -1.39
N LEU A 126 -15.64 2.84 -1.68
CA LEU A 126 -14.27 3.22 -1.44
C LEU A 126 -13.67 3.76 -2.74
N SER A 127 -13.05 4.92 -2.68
CA SER A 127 -12.32 5.55 -3.77
C SER A 127 -11.14 6.33 -3.21
N HIS A 128 -10.10 6.53 -4.01
CA HIS A 128 -8.99 7.39 -3.62
C HIS A 128 -9.39 8.88 -3.64
N GLU A 129 -10.14 9.30 -4.67
CA GLU A 129 -10.72 10.64 -4.72
C GLU A 129 -12.15 10.65 -4.17
N GLY A 130 -12.47 11.66 -3.34
CA GLY A 130 -13.84 11.91 -2.92
C GLY A 130 -14.65 12.50 -4.08
N SER A 131 -15.61 11.74 -4.60
CA SER A 131 -16.64 12.29 -5.48
C SER A 131 -17.72 12.91 -4.59
N PHE A 132 -17.74 14.24 -4.49
CA PHE A 132 -18.82 14.99 -3.83
C PHE A 132 -20.00 15.21 -4.77
#